data_AF-A0EGY2-F1
#
_entry.id   AF-A0EGY2-F1
#
_cell.length_a   1.000
_cell.length_b   1.000
_cell.length_c   1.000
_cell.angle_alpha   90.00
_cell.angle_beta   90.00
_cell.angle_gamma   90.00
#
_symmetry.space_group_name_H-M   'P 1'
#
loop_
_entity.id
_entity.type
_entity.pdbx_description
1 polymer ?
#
loop_
_entity_poly.entity_id
_entity_poly.type
_entity_poly.pdbx_seq_one_letter_code
_entity_poly.pdbx_strand_id
1 'polypeptide(L)'
;MELEKIEDKVEDKKQDKLDENPIELEKPQKSILMKGPNIIVSGNKVSLAFKESGYETLILQPPMGNENSLIINLINGSGVRVGITLNDPSLNLIEYPVGMHRCQYSYRVKDGSKFNDGIGAKYGNGIKKSEPLRMLFINNELIFEEQGKSLGCAFKVLPIKDGKYYPAISIFQDAQVEFVYH
;
A
#
# COMPACT_ATOMS: atom_id res chain seq x y z
N MET A 1 -74.47 -35.52 5.43
CA MET A 1 -74.72 -34.11 5.82
C MET A 1 -73.44 -33.36 5.53
N GLU A 2 -73.58 -32.28 4.79
CA GLU A 2 -72.59 -31.72 3.86
C GLU A 2 -71.34 -31.14 4.53
N LEU A 3 -70.21 -31.23 3.82
CA LEU A 3 -68.94 -30.56 4.13
C LEU A 3 -69.04 -29.09 3.67
N GLU A 4 -69.08 -28.15 4.62
CA GLU A 4 -68.93 -26.72 4.32
C GLU A 4 -67.45 -26.37 4.12
N LYS A 5 -67.20 -25.65 3.01
CA LYS A 5 -65.91 -25.11 2.60
C LYS A 5 -65.61 -23.85 3.41
N ILE A 6 -64.40 -23.75 3.94
CA ILE A 6 -63.83 -22.50 4.42
C ILE A 6 -62.73 -22.11 3.42
N GLU A 7 -62.96 -21.01 2.70
CA GLU A 7 -61.98 -20.34 1.85
C GLU A 7 -61.19 -19.34 2.70
N ASP A 8 -59.89 -19.60 2.91
CA ASP A 8 -58.97 -18.61 3.46
C ASP A 8 -58.13 -17.97 2.35
N LYS A 9 -58.23 -16.64 2.28
CA LYS A 9 -57.53 -15.75 1.37
C LYS A 9 -56.04 -15.70 1.69
N VAL A 10 -55.20 -16.02 0.71
CA VAL A 10 -53.76 -15.74 0.76
C VAL A 10 -53.52 -14.45 -0.04
N GLU A 11 -53.13 -13.38 0.67
CA GLU A 11 -52.57 -12.17 0.09
C GLU A 11 -51.12 -12.45 -0.31
N ASP A 12 -50.86 -12.52 -1.62
CA ASP A 12 -49.50 -12.60 -2.16
C ASP A 12 -48.81 -11.22 -2.11
N LYS A 13 -47.74 -11.17 -1.32
CA LYS A 13 -46.85 -10.01 -1.17
C LYS A 13 -46.09 -9.76 -2.47
N LYS A 14 -46.15 -8.50 -2.93
CA LYS A 14 -45.27 -7.97 -3.99
C LYS A 14 -43.80 -8.23 -3.63
N GLN A 15 -43.11 -8.91 -4.52
CA GLN A 15 -41.70 -9.17 -4.46
C GLN A 15 -40.97 -8.01 -5.15
N ASP A 16 -40.43 -7.09 -4.34
CA ASP A 16 -39.53 -6.04 -4.83
C ASP A 16 -38.27 -6.71 -5.38
N LYS A 17 -38.08 -6.61 -6.70
CA LYS A 17 -36.82 -6.93 -7.36
C LYS A 17 -35.83 -5.83 -7.00
N LEU A 18 -34.93 -6.12 -6.07
CA LEU A 18 -33.69 -5.37 -5.91
C LEU A 18 -32.79 -5.76 -7.09
N ASP A 19 -32.57 -4.80 -7.98
CA ASP A 19 -31.53 -4.86 -9.01
C ASP A 19 -30.17 -4.96 -8.31
N GLU A 20 -29.66 -6.18 -8.16
CA GLU A 20 -28.27 -6.42 -7.80
C GLU A 20 -27.40 -6.08 -9.01
N ASN A 21 -27.07 -4.81 -9.17
CA ASN A 21 -25.90 -4.42 -9.94
C ASN A 21 -24.67 -4.93 -9.15
N PRO A 22 -23.89 -5.90 -9.65
CA PRO A 22 -22.68 -6.30 -8.98
C PRO A 22 -21.73 -5.10 -8.96
N ILE A 23 -21.37 -4.66 -7.76
CA ILE A 23 -20.30 -3.69 -7.55
C ILE A 23 -19.05 -4.30 -8.18
N GLU A 24 -18.65 -3.81 -9.35
CA GLU A 24 -17.34 -4.12 -9.91
C GLU A 24 -16.28 -3.61 -8.93
N LEU A 25 -15.73 -4.52 -8.12
CA LEU A 25 -14.48 -4.30 -7.40
C LEU A 25 -13.42 -3.96 -8.44
N GLU A 26 -13.09 -2.67 -8.56
CA GLU A 26 -12.08 -2.20 -9.51
C GLU A 26 -10.80 -3.02 -9.36
N LYS A 27 -10.32 -3.57 -10.48
CA LYS A 27 -9.11 -4.38 -10.54
C LYS A 27 -7.92 -3.53 -10.02
N PRO A 28 -7.14 -4.02 -9.02
CA PRO A 28 -5.99 -3.31 -8.45
C PRO A 28 -4.87 -2.98 -9.45
N GLN A 29 -4.91 -3.53 -10.67
CA GLN A 29 -3.85 -3.36 -11.67
C GLN A 29 -3.66 -1.90 -12.12
N LYS A 30 -4.68 -1.03 -12.04
CA LYS A 30 -4.56 0.36 -12.50
C LYS A 30 -3.56 1.18 -11.68
N SER A 31 -3.31 0.83 -10.42
CA SER A 31 -2.43 1.57 -9.51
C SER A 31 -0.99 1.06 -9.48
N ILE A 32 -0.61 0.10 -10.33
CA ILE A 32 0.76 -0.43 -10.36
C ILE A 32 1.53 0.18 -11.54
N LEU A 33 2.65 0.83 -11.26
CA LEU A 33 3.58 1.33 -12.28
C LEU A 33 4.60 0.26 -12.67
N MET A 34 5.26 -0.34 -11.67
CA MET A 34 6.27 -1.39 -11.85
C MET A 34 6.25 -2.33 -10.64
N LYS A 35 6.68 -3.58 -10.82
CA LYS A 35 6.84 -4.52 -9.70
C LYS A 35 8.01 -5.46 -9.93
N GLY A 36 8.64 -5.90 -8.85
CA GLY A 36 9.56 -7.03 -8.88
C GLY A 36 8.90 -8.31 -9.43
N PRO A 37 9.69 -9.21 -10.05
CA PRO A 37 9.17 -10.41 -10.68
C PRO A 37 8.43 -11.33 -9.70
N ASN A 38 8.89 -11.41 -8.46
CA ASN A 38 8.34 -12.27 -7.42
C ASN A 38 7.27 -11.58 -6.57
N ILE A 39 7.00 -10.28 -6.75
CA ILE A 39 5.91 -9.63 -6.04
C ILE A 39 4.56 -10.18 -6.52
N ILE A 40 3.76 -10.63 -5.56
CA ILE A 40 2.36 -11.01 -5.72
C ILE A 40 1.50 -9.86 -5.19
N VAL A 41 0.56 -9.39 -6.02
CA VAL A 41 -0.47 -8.42 -5.61
C VAL A 41 -1.83 -9.07 -5.77
N SER A 42 -2.57 -9.19 -4.67
CA SER A 42 -3.93 -9.76 -4.64
C SER A 42 -4.86 -8.81 -3.90
N GLY A 43 -5.68 -8.07 -4.65
CA GLY A 43 -6.40 -6.94 -4.06
C GLY A 43 -5.41 -5.86 -3.61
N ASN A 44 -5.56 -5.45 -2.35
CA ASN A 44 -4.67 -4.51 -1.68
C ASN A 44 -3.51 -5.18 -0.93
N LYS A 45 -3.36 -6.50 -1.05
CA LYS A 45 -2.31 -7.26 -0.36
C LYS A 45 -1.10 -7.43 -1.25
N VAL A 46 0.08 -7.21 -0.67
CA VAL A 46 1.38 -7.35 -1.32
C VAL A 46 2.23 -8.33 -0.53
N SER A 47 2.79 -9.29 -1.24
CA SER A 47 3.69 -10.31 -0.70
C SER A 47 4.74 -10.71 -1.74
N LEU A 48 5.66 -11.59 -1.35
CA LEU A 48 6.57 -12.27 -2.28
C LEU A 48 6.09 -13.71 -2.53
N ALA A 49 6.11 -14.11 -3.80
CA ALA A 49 6.35 -15.50 -4.18
C ALA A 49 7.73 -15.89 -3.61
N PHE A 50 7.84 -17.08 -3.03
CA PHE A 50 9.04 -17.54 -2.31
C PHE A 50 10.34 -17.07 -2.98
N LYS A 51 11.13 -16.29 -2.22
CA LYS A 51 12.43 -15.78 -2.64
C LYS A 51 13.41 -15.98 -1.49
N GLU A 52 14.50 -16.71 -1.75
CA GLU A 52 15.47 -17.10 -0.71
C GLU A 52 16.18 -15.89 -0.08
N SER A 53 16.41 -14.82 -0.85
CA SER A 53 17.10 -13.63 -0.37
C SER A 53 16.75 -12.37 -1.19
N GLY A 54 17.11 -11.20 -0.67
CA GLY A 54 16.92 -9.91 -1.34
C GLY A 54 15.50 -9.36 -1.25
N TYR A 55 15.40 -8.03 -1.25
CA TYR A 55 14.12 -7.35 -1.35
C TYR A 55 13.61 -7.39 -2.79
N GLU A 56 12.32 -7.11 -2.98
CA GLU A 56 11.79 -6.59 -4.24
C GLU A 56 10.81 -5.47 -3.96
N THR A 57 10.64 -4.59 -4.94
CA THR A 57 9.86 -3.37 -4.80
C THR A 57 8.68 -3.32 -5.77
N LEU A 58 7.52 -2.98 -5.21
CA LEU A 58 6.32 -2.57 -5.92
C LEU A 58 6.32 -1.04 -5.97
N ILE A 59 6.14 -0.48 -7.16
CA ILE A 59 6.04 0.97 -7.40
C ILE A 59 4.63 1.24 -7.91
N LEU A 60 3.94 2.15 -7.23
CA LEU A 60 2.55 2.48 -7.49
C LEU A 60 2.43 3.73 -8.36
N GLN A 61 1.24 3.93 -8.92
CA GLN A 61 0.79 5.14 -9.60
C GLN A 61 -0.62 5.51 -9.12
N PRO A 62 -1.04 6.79 -9.18
CA PRO A 62 -0.31 7.98 -9.64
C PRO A 62 0.90 8.35 -8.75
N PRO A 63 1.71 9.34 -9.15
CA PRO A 63 2.74 9.88 -8.27
C PRO A 63 2.14 10.58 -7.05
N MET A 64 2.91 10.60 -5.96
CA MET A 64 2.57 11.29 -4.72
C MET A 64 2.49 12.81 -4.96
N GLY A 65 1.45 13.41 -4.39
CA GLY A 65 1.26 14.86 -4.30
C GLY A 65 0.67 15.23 -2.93
N ASN A 66 0.39 16.51 -2.73
CA ASN A 66 -0.06 17.04 -1.42
C ASN A 66 -1.38 16.43 -0.90
N GLU A 67 -2.17 15.84 -1.78
CA GLU A 67 -3.50 15.27 -1.45
C GLU A 67 -3.46 13.75 -1.24
N ASN A 68 -2.36 13.09 -1.61
CA ASN A 68 -2.28 11.64 -1.66
C ASN A 68 -1.51 11.08 -0.47
N SER A 69 -1.92 9.91 0.02
CA SER A 69 -1.24 9.21 1.10
C SER A 69 -1.24 7.71 0.88
N LEU A 70 -0.14 7.06 1.27
CA LEU A 70 -0.04 5.61 1.29
C LEU A 70 -0.13 5.13 2.74
N ILE A 71 -1.11 4.28 3.03
CA ILE A 71 -1.25 3.63 4.31
C ILE A 71 -0.86 2.17 4.12
N ILE A 72 -0.05 1.62 5.02
CA ILE A 72 0.23 0.18 5.06
C ILE A 72 -0.16 -0.41 6.41
N ASN A 73 -0.66 -1.64 6.38
CA ASN A 73 -0.93 -2.48 7.54
C ASN A 73 -0.08 -3.74 7.43
N LEU A 74 0.69 -4.02 8.49
CA LEU A 74 1.54 -5.19 8.54
C LEU A 74 0.71 -6.45 8.85
N ILE A 75 0.72 -7.43 7.93
CA ILE A 75 0.05 -8.73 8.10
C ILE A 75 1.05 -9.74 8.69
N ASN A 76 2.23 -9.84 8.08
CA ASN A 76 3.27 -10.79 8.49
C ASN A 76 4.68 -10.28 8.19
N GLY A 77 5.68 -10.88 8.85
CA GLY A 77 7.10 -10.52 8.74
C GLY A 77 7.38 -9.09 9.22
N SER A 78 8.63 -8.64 9.06
CA SER A 78 9.03 -7.24 9.31
C SER A 78 9.96 -6.68 8.24
N GLY A 79 10.27 -7.49 7.21
CA GLY A 79 11.10 -7.16 6.08
C GLY A 79 10.40 -6.23 5.09
N VAL A 80 9.95 -5.07 5.55
CA VAL A 80 9.22 -4.10 4.72
C VAL A 80 9.92 -2.75 4.75
N ARG A 81 10.03 -2.11 3.59
CA ARG A 81 10.33 -0.68 3.50
C ARG A 81 9.25 0.02 2.70
N VAL A 82 8.78 1.15 3.19
CA VAL A 82 7.76 1.97 2.52
C VAL A 82 8.32 3.35 2.28
N GLY A 83 8.10 3.89 1.10
CA GLY A 83 8.74 5.12 0.72
C GLY A 83 8.30 5.67 -0.62
N ILE A 84 9.13 6.54 -1.16
CA ILE A 84 8.97 7.13 -2.48
C ILE A 84 10.22 6.90 -3.32
N THR A 85 10.04 6.88 -4.63
CA THR A 85 11.12 6.81 -5.62
C THR A 85 10.84 7.76 -6.78
N LEU A 86 11.89 8.38 -7.32
CA LEU A 86 11.81 8.87 -8.70
C LEU A 86 11.86 7.67 -9.65
N ASN A 87 11.15 7.78 -10.76
CA ASN A 87 11.26 6.81 -11.84
C ASN A 87 12.49 7.15 -12.69
N ASP A 88 13.66 6.63 -12.29
CA ASP A 88 14.91 6.74 -13.04
C ASP A 88 15.13 5.46 -13.87
N PRO A 89 14.98 5.50 -15.20
CA PRO A 89 15.11 4.32 -16.06
C PRO A 89 16.53 3.75 -16.13
N SER A 90 17.54 4.47 -15.63
CA SER A 90 18.92 3.98 -15.57
C SER A 90 19.18 3.06 -14.37
N LEU A 91 18.24 2.97 -13.42
CA LEU A 91 18.38 2.22 -12.19
C LEU A 91 17.43 1.02 -12.15
N ASN A 92 17.90 -0.09 -11.59
CA ASN A 92 17.06 -1.25 -11.32
C ASN A 92 16.27 -1.07 -10.02
N LEU A 93 15.23 -0.24 -10.06
CA LEU A 93 14.49 0.16 -8.86
C LEU A 93 13.66 -0.97 -8.22
N ILE A 94 13.35 -2.04 -8.96
CA ILE A 94 12.44 -3.11 -8.53
C ILE A 94 13.12 -4.27 -7.81
N GLU A 95 14.44 -4.42 -7.94
CA GLU A 95 15.21 -5.51 -7.29
C GLU A 95 15.92 -5.09 -6.00
N TYR A 96 15.89 -3.80 -5.66
CA TYR A 96 16.49 -3.25 -4.44
C TYR A 96 15.43 -2.67 -3.50
N PRO A 97 15.68 -2.65 -2.18
CA PRO A 97 14.77 -2.00 -1.26
C PRO A 97 14.71 -0.49 -1.49
N VAL A 98 13.54 0.12 -1.34
CA VAL A 98 13.38 1.58 -1.39
C VAL A 98 14.30 2.21 -0.34
N GLY A 99 15.00 3.27 -0.74
CA GLY A 99 16.03 3.93 0.04
C GLY A 99 17.43 3.36 -0.19
N MET A 100 17.60 2.42 -1.14
CA MET A 100 18.93 1.95 -1.57
C MET A 100 19.61 2.97 -2.47
N HIS A 101 18.88 3.58 -3.40
CA HIS A 101 19.43 4.57 -4.32
C HIS A 101 19.20 5.99 -3.82
N ARG A 102 20.07 6.93 -4.22
CA ARG A 102 19.95 8.37 -3.94
C ARG A 102 18.57 8.99 -4.26
N CYS A 103 17.85 8.44 -5.24
CA CYS A 103 16.54 8.91 -5.68
C CYS A 103 15.36 8.27 -4.93
N GLN A 104 15.65 7.49 -3.88
CA GLN A 104 14.67 6.76 -3.09
C GLN A 104 14.76 7.14 -1.63
N TYR A 105 13.61 7.25 -0.97
CA TYR A 105 13.52 7.63 0.44
C TYR A 105 12.52 6.70 1.11
N SER A 106 12.87 6.08 2.23
CA SER A 106 11.97 5.11 2.88
C SER A 106 12.03 5.11 4.38
N TYR A 107 11.03 4.45 4.94
CA TYR A 107 10.89 4.01 6.31
C TYR A 107 11.00 2.49 6.37
N ARG A 108 11.83 1.95 7.26
CA ARG A 108 11.93 0.51 7.50
C ARG A 108 11.01 0.09 8.63
N VAL A 109 10.01 -0.72 8.31
CA VAL A 109 8.97 -1.20 9.24
C VAL A 109 9.55 -1.94 10.45
N LYS A 110 10.66 -2.66 10.29
CA LYS A 110 11.28 -3.44 11.38
C LYS A 110 11.68 -2.62 12.61
N ASP A 111 12.22 -1.43 12.42
CA ASP A 111 12.84 -0.65 13.50
C ASP A 111 12.68 0.86 13.40
N GLY A 112 11.92 1.32 12.41
CA GLY A 112 11.64 2.73 12.19
C GLY A 112 12.81 3.57 11.69
N SER A 113 13.87 2.93 11.21
CA SER A 113 14.95 3.65 10.56
C SER A 113 14.48 4.25 9.24
N LYS A 114 14.90 5.48 8.95
CA LYS A 114 14.73 6.07 7.62
C LYS A 114 15.95 5.78 6.75
N PHE A 115 15.74 5.51 5.47
CA PHE A 115 16.81 5.17 4.51
C PHE A 115 16.80 6.08 3.28
N ASN A 116 17.99 6.50 2.86
CA ASN A 116 18.27 7.11 1.56
C ASN A 116 19.72 6.76 1.18
N ASP A 117 19.97 6.46 -0.09
CA ASP A 117 21.30 6.10 -0.60
C ASP A 117 21.98 4.96 0.18
N GLY A 118 21.20 3.97 0.64
CA GLY A 118 21.67 2.83 1.42
C GLY A 118 21.97 3.15 2.88
N ILE A 119 21.94 4.42 3.29
CA ILE A 119 22.28 4.88 4.64
C ILE A 119 21.02 4.89 5.50
N GLY A 120 21.05 4.14 6.60
CA GLY A 120 19.98 4.09 7.61
C GLY A 120 20.25 5.03 8.78
N ALA A 121 19.23 5.78 9.20
CA ALA A 121 19.29 6.64 10.39
C ALA A 121 18.06 6.42 11.28
N LYS A 122 18.23 6.60 12.59
CA LYS A 122 17.11 6.55 13.55
C LYS A 122 16.09 7.64 13.23
N TYR A 123 14.81 7.30 13.27
CA TYR A 123 13.72 8.24 13.00
C TYR A 123 12.45 7.92 13.80
N GLY A 124 11.84 6.75 13.59
CA GLY A 124 10.64 6.28 14.29
C GLY A 124 10.87 4.97 15.05
N ASN A 125 9.80 4.19 15.20
CA ASN A 125 9.80 2.88 15.86
C ASN A 125 9.47 1.74 14.88
N GLY A 126 9.72 0.51 15.32
CA GLY A 126 9.22 -0.64 14.58
C GLY A 126 7.69 -0.69 14.61
N ILE A 127 7.07 -0.98 13.46
CA ILE A 127 5.62 -1.10 13.32
C ILE A 127 5.21 -2.53 13.64
N LYS A 128 4.21 -2.70 14.51
CA LYS A 128 3.70 -4.02 14.87
C LYS A 128 2.53 -4.41 13.97
N LYS A 129 2.17 -5.70 14.03
CA LYS A 129 0.94 -6.19 13.37
C LYS A 129 -0.26 -5.37 13.85
N SER A 130 -1.16 -5.06 12.92
CA SER A 130 -2.37 -4.25 13.15
C SER A 130 -2.14 -2.77 13.50
N GLU A 131 -0.89 -2.28 13.49
CA GLU A 131 -0.59 -0.85 13.59
C GLU A 131 -0.42 -0.27 12.19
N PRO A 132 -1.22 0.75 11.80
CA PRO A 132 -1.05 1.39 10.50
C PRO A 132 0.17 2.31 10.52
N LEU A 133 0.95 2.27 9.45
CA LEU A 133 1.93 3.29 9.10
C LEU A 133 1.38 4.09 7.91
N ARG A 134 1.27 5.41 8.07
CA ARG A 134 0.87 6.31 6.99
C ARG A 134 2.08 7.09 6.48
N MET A 135 2.18 7.22 5.16
CA MET A 135 3.19 7.99 4.47
C MET A 135 2.52 9.15 3.73
N LEU A 136 3.07 10.34 3.93
CA LEU A 136 2.61 11.61 3.36
C LEU A 136 3.76 12.28 2.61
N PHE A 137 3.46 12.88 1.46
CA PHE A 137 4.41 13.70 0.72
C PHE A 137 3.80 15.08 0.48
N ILE A 138 4.15 16.04 1.33
CA ILE A 138 3.51 17.36 1.37
C ILE A 138 4.59 18.42 1.38
N ASN A 139 4.47 19.45 0.53
CA ASN A 139 5.42 20.56 0.47
C ASN A 139 6.89 20.11 0.29
N ASN A 140 7.11 19.06 -0.52
CA ASN A 140 8.44 18.45 -0.73
C ASN A 140 9.05 17.81 0.53
N GLU A 141 8.23 17.47 1.52
CA GLU A 141 8.64 16.76 2.71
C GLU A 141 8.00 15.37 2.75
N LEU A 142 8.82 14.34 3.00
CA LEU A 142 8.33 13.00 3.30
C LEU A 142 8.12 12.88 4.81
N ILE A 143 6.88 12.61 5.20
CA ILE A 143 6.45 12.50 6.59
C ILE A 143 5.82 11.13 6.79
N PHE A 144 6.10 10.51 7.93
CA PHE A 144 5.43 9.30 8.36
C PHE A 144 4.62 9.54 9.62
N GLU A 145 3.48 8.84 9.73
CA GLU A 145 2.64 8.83 10.92
C GLU A 145 2.50 7.41 11.46
N GLU A 146 2.76 7.24 12.75
CA GLU A 146 2.50 6.01 13.50
C GLU A 146 1.23 6.21 14.31
N GLN A 147 0.23 5.33 14.15
CA GLN A 147 -1.02 5.39 14.92
C GLN A 147 -1.69 6.78 14.87
N GLY A 148 -1.61 7.44 13.70
CA GLY A 148 -2.18 8.78 13.47
C GLY A 148 -1.38 9.94 14.06
N LYS A 149 -0.16 9.70 14.58
CA LYS A 149 0.73 10.76 15.07
C LYS A 149 1.92 10.93 14.14
N SER A 150 2.12 12.17 13.67
CA SER A 150 3.31 12.52 12.89
C SER A 150 4.60 12.30 13.67
N LEU A 151 5.59 11.69 13.03
CA LEU A 151 6.96 11.57 13.51
C LEU A 151 7.83 12.80 13.16
N GLY A 152 7.24 13.84 12.56
CA GLY A 152 7.95 14.97 11.98
C GLY A 152 8.56 14.66 10.60
N CYS A 153 9.28 15.62 10.03
CA CYS A 153 9.87 15.50 8.69
C CYS A 153 10.98 14.43 8.67
N ALA A 154 10.77 13.36 7.88
CA ALA A 154 11.80 12.34 7.65
C ALA A 154 12.88 12.87 6.70
N PHE A 155 12.44 13.47 5.60
CA PHE A 155 13.32 13.99 4.55
C PHE A 155 12.73 15.27 3.96
N LYS A 156 13.59 16.27 3.80
CA LYS A 156 13.35 17.37 2.87
C LYS A 156 13.79 16.90 1.49
N VAL A 157 12.82 16.49 0.69
CA VAL A 157 13.06 15.87 -0.60
C VAL A 157 13.00 16.97 -1.63
N LEU A 158 14.17 17.44 -2.07
CA LEU A 158 14.19 18.48 -3.09
C LEU A 158 13.55 17.96 -4.38
N PRO A 159 12.75 18.78 -5.07
CA PRO A 159 12.32 18.46 -6.42
C PRO A 159 13.59 18.37 -7.27
N ILE A 160 13.97 17.15 -7.66
CA ILE A 160 14.78 17.01 -8.87
C ILE A 160 13.95 17.67 -9.95
N LYS A 161 14.57 18.60 -10.68
CA LYS A 161 13.98 19.73 -11.42
C LYS A 161 12.65 19.46 -12.18
N ASP A 162 12.35 18.20 -12.52
CA ASP A 162 11.15 17.77 -13.26
C ASP A 162 10.58 16.40 -12.79
N GLY A 163 11.00 15.89 -11.63
CA GLY A 163 10.75 14.52 -11.20
C GLY A 163 9.49 14.34 -10.35
N LYS A 164 8.60 13.45 -10.78
CA LYS A 164 7.45 13.00 -9.95
C LYS A 164 7.89 11.83 -9.07
N TYR A 165 7.59 11.91 -7.77
CA TYR A 165 7.84 10.83 -6.83
C TYR A 165 6.69 9.84 -6.81
N TYR A 166 6.99 8.56 -6.95
CA TYR A 166 6.00 7.48 -6.92
C TYR A 166 6.06 6.74 -5.59
N PRO A 167 4.90 6.34 -5.02
CA PRO A 167 4.88 5.51 -3.82
C PRO A 167 5.51 4.14 -4.11
N ALA A 168 6.23 3.60 -3.15
CA ALA A 168 6.90 2.33 -3.31
C ALA A 168 6.91 1.51 -2.01
N ILE A 169 6.75 0.20 -2.17
CA ILE A 169 6.71 -0.79 -1.08
C ILE A 169 7.71 -1.90 -1.43
N SER A 170 8.74 -2.06 -0.61
CA SER A 170 9.66 -3.19 -0.70
C SER A 170 9.30 -4.27 0.30
N ILE A 171 9.32 -5.52 -0.16
CA ILE A 171 9.06 -6.71 0.64
C ILE A 171 10.31 -7.59 0.65
N PHE A 172 10.56 -8.28 1.76
CA PHE A 172 11.65 -9.23 1.96
C PHE A 172 11.12 -10.47 2.70
N GLN A 173 11.54 -11.64 2.23
CA GLN A 173 11.15 -12.95 2.79
C GLN A 173 9.64 -13.12 2.92
N ASP A 174 9.16 -13.55 4.09
CA ASP A 174 7.76 -13.88 4.39
C ASP A 174 6.90 -12.65 4.73
N ALA A 175 7.43 -11.45 4.51
CA ALA A 175 6.73 -10.23 4.81
C ALA A 175 5.50 -10.03 3.92
N GLN A 176 4.42 -9.56 4.53
CA GLN A 176 3.15 -9.32 3.87
C GLN A 176 2.52 -8.06 4.43
N VAL A 177 2.01 -7.21 3.54
CA VAL A 177 1.30 -6.00 3.92
C VAL A 177 0.00 -5.88 3.13
N GLU A 178 -0.96 -5.21 3.74
CA GLU A 178 -2.07 -4.60 3.02
C GLU A 178 -1.76 -3.12 2.85
N PHE A 179 -2.08 -2.54 1.70
CA PHE A 179 -1.90 -1.11 1.46
C PHE A 179 -3.18 -0.45 0.97
N VAL A 180 -3.32 0.83 1.29
CA VAL A 180 -4.34 1.68 0.72
C VAL A 180 -3.64 2.92 0.20
N TYR A 181 -3.81 3.19 -1.10
CA TYR A 181 -3.27 4.38 -1.73
C TYR A 181 -4.44 5.27 -2.16
N HIS A 182 -4.48 6.47 -1.58
CA HIS A 182 -5.44 7.52 -1.88
C HIS A 182 -4.70 8.70 -2.50
#